data_AF-A0A5U0Q7M9-F1
#
_entry.id   AF-A0A5U0Q7M9-F1
#
_cell.length_a   1.000
_cell.length_b   1.000
_cell.length_c   1.000
_cell.angle_alpha   90.00
_cell.angle_beta   90.00
_cell.angle_gamma   90.00
#
_symmetry.space_group_name_H-M   'P 1'
#
loop_
_entity.id
_entity.type
_entity.pdbx_description
1 polymer ?
#
loop_
_entity_poly.entity_id
_entity_poly.type
_entity_poly.pdbx_seq_one_letter_code
_entity_poly.pdbx_strand_id
1 'polypeptide(L)'
;PVGCAAKKQEVENQISYAQEHNNTHQIAGLQKALREIEEHCTDPQLLKQRQLKLSEKRKKVTERQAELERARETGNPKKMAQKQKKLDRAREELQDAQNMLYR
;
A
#
# COMPACT_ATOMS: atom_id res chain seq x y z
N PRO A 1 8.85 16.07 -3.87
CA PRO A 1 8.33 16.26 -2.50
C PRO A 1 8.10 14.91 -1.83
N VAL A 2 7.99 14.89 -0.50
CA VAL A 2 7.66 13.71 0.31
C VAL A 2 6.39 13.99 1.14
N GLY A 3 5.83 12.97 1.77
CA GLY A 3 4.73 13.14 2.70
C GLY A 3 3.45 13.74 2.09
N CYS A 4 2.76 14.60 2.85
CA CYS A 4 1.52 15.24 2.43
C CYS A 4 1.69 16.14 1.20
N ALA A 5 2.84 16.82 1.08
CA ALA A 5 3.13 17.65 -0.09
C ALA A 5 3.25 16.82 -1.38
N ALA A 6 3.86 15.63 -1.31
CA ALA A 6 3.93 14.72 -2.45
C ALA A 6 2.55 14.22 -2.85
N LYS A 7 1.75 13.84 -1.85
CA LYS A 7 0.39 13.34 -2.05
C LYS A 7 -0.51 14.41 -2.68
N LYS A 8 -0.37 15.67 -2.24
CA LYS A 8 -1.04 16.83 -2.84
C LYS A 8 -0.66 16.98 -4.31
N GLN A 9 0.64 17.03 -4.61
CA GLN A 9 1.13 17.21 -5.98
C GLN A 9 0.67 16.07 -6.91
N GLU A 10 0.63 14.83 -6.42
CA GLU A 10 0.16 13.69 -7.21
C GLU A 10 -1.33 13.81 -7.57
N VAL A 11 -2.17 14.32 -6.65
CA VAL A 11 -3.58 14.60 -6.93
C VAL A 11 -3.73 15.77 -7.91
N GLU A 12 -2.94 16.83 -7.76
CA GLU A 12 -2.94 17.97 -8.69
C GLU A 12 -2.57 17.53 -10.11
N ASN A 13 -1.55 16.70 -10.27
CA ASN A 13 -1.16 16.13 -11.57
C ASN A 13 -2.29 15.30 -12.19
N GLN A 14 -2.99 14.50 -11.37
CA GLN A 14 -4.15 13.71 -11.84
C GLN A 14 -5.32 14.61 -12.25
N ILE A 15 -5.52 15.76 -11.57
CA ILE A 15 -6.54 16.74 -11.96
C ILE A 15 -6.19 17.32 -13.33
N SER A 16 -4.94 17.75 -13.53
CA SER A 16 -4.48 18.28 -14.83
C SER A 16 -4.69 17.28 -15.96
N TYR A 17 -4.30 16.02 -15.73
CA TYR A 17 -4.55 14.95 -16.70
C TYR A 17 -6.05 14.74 -16.99
N ALA A 18 -6.89 14.69 -15.95
CA ALA A 18 -8.33 14.52 -16.13
C ALA A 18 -8.98 15.72 -16.85
N GLN A 19 -8.44 16.93 -16.70
CA GLN A 19 -8.85 18.13 -17.44
C GLN A 19 -8.55 18.01 -18.92
N GLU A 20 -7.33 17.58 -19.30
CA GLU A 20 -6.94 17.35 -20.70
C GLU A 20 -7.88 16.35 -21.40
N HIS A 21 -8.35 15.34 -20.65
CA HIS A 21 -9.26 14.31 -21.16
C HIS A 21 -10.76 14.60 -20.93
N ASN A 22 -11.12 15.80 -20.45
CA ASN A 22 -12.51 16.21 -20.18
C ASN A 22 -13.30 15.23 -19.28
N ASN A 23 -12.62 14.55 -18.34
CA ASN A 23 -13.24 13.59 -17.44
C ASN A 23 -13.79 14.28 -16.18
N THR A 24 -14.92 14.97 -16.34
CA THR A 24 -15.54 15.81 -15.29
C THR A 24 -15.85 15.08 -13.99
N HIS A 25 -16.27 13.81 -14.06
CA HIS A 25 -16.56 13.01 -12.87
C HIS A 25 -15.26 12.69 -12.08
N GLN A 26 -14.18 12.38 -12.79
CA GLN A 26 -12.88 12.14 -12.16
C GLN A 26 -12.34 13.42 -11.51
N ILE A 27 -12.45 14.56 -12.21
CA ILE A 27 -12.03 15.88 -11.68
C ILE A 27 -12.74 16.18 -10.36
N ALA A 28 -14.06 16.02 -10.30
CA ALA A 28 -14.83 16.29 -9.08
C ALA A 28 -14.37 15.43 -7.89
N GLY A 29 -14.11 14.13 -8.14
CA GLY A 29 -13.59 13.22 -7.12
C GLY A 29 -12.19 13.61 -6.64
N LEU A 30 -11.30 13.96 -7.57
CA LEU A 30 -9.93 14.38 -7.25
C LEU A 30 -9.89 15.73 -6.51
N GLN A 31 -10.74 16.69 -6.87
CA GLN A 31 -10.87 17.96 -6.15
C GLN A 31 -11.33 17.76 -4.71
N LYS A 32 -12.27 16.82 -4.47
CA LYS A 32 -12.64 16.44 -3.10
C LYS A 32 -11.45 15.84 -2.36
N ALA A 33 -10.72 14.91 -2.98
CA ALA A 33 -9.54 14.30 -2.37
C ALA A 33 -8.45 15.33 -2.06
N LEU A 34 -8.27 16.33 -2.92
CA LEU A 34 -7.33 17.44 -2.71
C LEU A 34 -7.68 18.24 -1.45
N ARG A 35 -8.95 18.62 -1.28
CA ARG A 35 -9.41 19.34 -0.07
C ARG A 35 -9.19 18.54 1.20
N GLU A 36 -9.52 17.24 1.19
CA GLU A 36 -9.27 16.35 2.33
C GLU A 36 -7.78 16.26 2.69
N ILE A 37 -6.89 16.31 1.69
CA ILE A 37 -5.44 16.35 1.93
C ILE A 37 -5.05 17.68 2.57
N GLU A 38 -5.56 18.80 2.06
CA GLU A 38 -5.26 20.13 2.59
C GLU A 38 -5.79 20.34 4.02
N GLU A 39 -6.95 19.76 4.34
CA GLU A 39 -7.60 19.92 5.64
C GLU A 39 -7.11 18.92 6.70
N HIS A 40 -6.71 17.70 6.29
CA HIS A 40 -6.48 16.61 7.24
C HIS A 40 -5.13 15.89 7.10
N CYS A 41 -4.38 16.10 6.03
CA CYS A 41 -3.09 15.42 5.90
C CYS A 41 -2.04 16.10 6.79
N THR A 42 -1.50 15.32 7.73
CA THR A 42 -0.30 15.70 8.47
C THR A 42 0.77 14.63 8.30
N ASP A 43 2.03 15.05 8.13
CA ASP A 43 3.15 14.13 7.97
C ASP A 43 3.29 13.14 9.16
N PRO A 44 3.07 13.56 10.43
CA PRO A 44 3.04 12.62 11.56
C PRO A 44 1.95 11.55 11.45
N GLN A 45 0.73 11.93 11.03
CA GLN A 45 -0.36 10.97 10.83
C GLN A 45 -0.05 10.00 9.69
N LEU A 46 0.52 10.50 8.59
CA LEU A 46 0.93 9.69 7.46
C LEU A 46 2.04 8.71 7.85
N LEU A 47 3.04 9.15 8.62
CA LEU A 47 4.08 8.28 9.16
C LEU A 47 3.49 7.18 10.05
N LYS A 48 2.58 7.54 10.95
CA LYS A 48 1.89 6.58 11.83
C LYS A 48 1.12 5.54 11.01
N GLN A 49 0.40 5.95 9.97
CA GLN A 49 -0.30 5.03 9.07
C GLN A 49 0.66 4.07 8.36
N ARG A 50 1.81 4.55 7.89
CA ARG A 50 2.84 3.72 7.23
C ARG A 50 3.46 2.72 8.20
N GLN A 51 3.75 3.13 9.44
CA GLN A 51 4.25 2.24 10.49
C GLN A 51 3.25 1.14 10.86
N LEU A 52 1.96 1.48 10.95
CA LEU A 52 0.89 0.51 11.16
C LEU A 52 0.83 -0.50 10.01
N LYS A 53 0.83 -0.03 8.77
CA LYS A 53 0.85 -0.88 7.57
C LYS A 53 2.07 -1.80 7.55
N LEU A 54 3.25 -1.28 7.93
CA LEU A 54 4.47 -2.08 8.04
C LEU A 54 4.31 -3.20 9.08
N SER A 55 3.73 -2.89 10.25
CA SER A 55 3.46 -3.88 11.30
C SER A 55 2.52 -4.99 10.81
N GLU A 56 1.43 -4.61 10.13
CA GLU A 56 0.48 -5.56 9.53
C GLU A 56 1.14 -6.48 8.49
N LYS A 57 1.99 -5.92 7.62
CA LYS A 57 2.72 -6.74 6.62
C LYS A 57 3.72 -7.69 7.27
N ARG A 58 4.41 -7.28 8.35
CA ARG A 58 5.29 -8.18 9.12
C ARG A 58 4.50 -9.34 9.70
N LYS A 59 3.35 -9.07 10.34
CA LYS A 59 2.45 -10.12 10.87
C LYS A 59 2.00 -11.08 9.77
N LYS A 60 1.58 -10.56 8.61
CA LYS A 60 1.19 -11.38 7.46
C LYS A 60 2.31 -12.30 6.98
N VAL A 61 3.56 -11.82 6.92
CA VAL A 61 4.71 -12.67 6.57
C VAL A 61 4.89 -13.80 7.59
N THR A 62 4.83 -13.50 8.88
CA THR A 62 4.91 -14.52 9.95
C THR A 62 3.80 -15.56 9.82
N GLU A 63 2.55 -15.14 9.60
CA GLU A 63 1.41 -16.04 9.40
C GLU A 63 1.60 -16.95 8.18
N ARG A 64 2.07 -16.40 7.04
CA ARG A 64 2.30 -17.19 5.82
C ARG A 64 3.47 -18.14 5.94
N GLN A 65 4.50 -17.78 6.70
CA GLN A 65 5.58 -18.71 7.03
C GLN A 65 5.02 -19.90 7.83
N ALA A 66 4.22 -19.64 8.88
CA ALA A 66 3.61 -20.70 9.68
C ALA A 66 2.65 -21.59 8.86
N GLU A 67 1.89 -21.01 7.93
CA GLU A 67 1.06 -21.79 7.01
C GLU A 67 1.87 -22.70 6.07
N LEU A 68 3.06 -22.26 5.64
CA LEU A 68 3.95 -23.05 4.81
C LEU A 68 4.56 -24.20 5.62
N GLU A 69 5.02 -23.97 6.85
CA GLU A 69 5.53 -25.04 7.71
C GLU A 69 4.46 -26.12 7.96
N ARG A 70 3.23 -25.73 8.31
CA ARG A 70 2.11 -26.69 8.43
C ARG A 70 1.81 -27.44 7.13
N ALA A 71 2.03 -26.81 5.97
CA ALA A 71 1.84 -27.48 4.69
C ALA A 71 2.96 -28.50 4.41
N ARG A 72 4.18 -28.25 4.88
CA ARG A 72 5.31 -29.19 4.79
C ARG A 72 5.06 -30.47 5.57
N GLU A 73 4.45 -30.37 6.76
CA GLU A 73 4.06 -31.53 7.57
C GLU A 73 3.09 -32.47 6.82
N THR A 74 2.19 -31.92 6.00
CA THR A 74 1.24 -32.72 5.21
C THR A 74 1.85 -33.37 3.95
N GLY A 75 3.09 -32.98 3.59
CA GLY A 75 3.80 -33.52 2.42
C GLY A 75 3.20 -33.25 1.05
N ASN A 76 2.09 -32.49 0.93
CA ASN A 76 1.43 -32.23 -0.35
C ASN A 76 2.18 -31.15 -1.16
N PRO A 77 2.83 -31.50 -2.29
CA PRO A 77 3.69 -30.55 -3.02
C PRO A 77 2.91 -29.37 -3.62
N LYS A 78 1.69 -29.62 -4.10
CA LYS A 78 0.80 -28.58 -4.67
C LYS A 78 0.40 -27.57 -3.60
N LYS A 79 0.06 -28.04 -2.40
CA LYS A 79 -0.29 -27.18 -1.25
C LYS A 79 0.92 -26.36 -0.79
N MET A 80 2.09 -26.97 -0.71
CA MET A 80 3.34 -26.28 -0.37
C MET A 80 3.67 -25.17 -1.38
N ALA A 81 3.61 -25.45 -2.68
CA ALA A 81 3.86 -24.46 -3.73
C ALA A 81 2.88 -23.27 -3.65
N GLN A 82 1.60 -23.53 -3.36
CA GLN A 82 0.61 -22.47 -3.17
C GLN A 82 0.90 -21.60 -1.94
N LYS A 83 1.34 -22.21 -0.82
CA LYS A 83 1.71 -21.47 0.39
C LYS A 83 2.99 -20.67 0.21
N GLN A 84 3.99 -21.23 -0.49
CA GLN A 84 5.23 -20.53 -0.84
C GLN A 84 4.93 -19.27 -1.66
N LYS A 85 4.14 -19.39 -2.74
CA LYS A 85 3.73 -18.21 -3.54
C LYS A 85 3.02 -17.13 -2.72
N LYS A 86 2.19 -17.52 -1.74
CA LYS A 86 1.52 -16.58 -0.83
C LYS A 86 2.48 -15.89 0.13
N LEU A 87 3.51 -16.60 0.59
CA LEU A 87 4.57 -16.07 1.43
C LEU A 87 5.45 -15.09 0.64
N ASP A 88 5.84 -15.44 -0.59
CA ASP A 88 6.67 -14.58 -1.44
C ASP A 88 5.94 -13.26 -1.74
N ARG A 89 4.66 -13.32 -2.13
CA ARG A 89 3.83 -12.12 -2.28
C ARG A 89 3.73 -11.29 -0.98
N ALA A 90 3.64 -11.93 0.18
CA ALA A 90 3.60 -11.20 1.45
C ALA A 90 4.93 -10.50 1.77
N ARG A 91 6.07 -11.11 1.37
CA ARG A 91 7.41 -10.53 1.49
C ARG A 91 7.60 -9.34 0.54
N GLU A 92 7.12 -9.44 -0.70
CA GLU A 92 7.09 -8.31 -1.65
C GLU A 92 6.26 -7.14 -1.08
N GLU A 93 5.03 -7.41 -0.62
CA GLU A 93 4.17 -6.39 -0.01
C GLU A 93 4.79 -5.76 1.25
N LEU A 94 5.61 -6.51 2.00
CA LEU A 94 6.36 -6.00 3.15
C LEU A 94 7.50 -5.07 2.68
N GLN A 95 8.25 -5.47 1.66
CA GLN A 95 9.32 -4.67 1.08
C GLN A 95 8.77 -3.34 0.55
N ASP A 96 7.63 -3.36 -0.15
CA ASP A 96 6.96 -2.15 -0.61
C ASP A 96 6.55 -1.24 0.55
N ALA A 97 6.03 -1.80 1.64
CA ALA A 97 5.69 -1.03 2.83
C ALA A 97 6.93 -0.43 3.51
N GLN A 98 8.07 -1.13 3.51
CA GLN A 98 9.34 -0.60 4.00
C GLN A 98 9.83 0.55 3.13
N ASN A 99 9.78 0.40 1.81
CA ASN A 99 10.15 1.45 0.87
C ASN A 99 9.26 2.69 1.05
N MET A 100 7.94 2.50 1.23
CA MET A 100 6.98 3.58 1.49
C MET A 100 7.18 4.27 2.84
N LEU A 101 7.72 3.58 3.85
CA LEU A 101 7.97 4.20 5.16
C LEU A 101 9.01 5.32 5.06
N TYR A 102 10.04 5.13 4.22
CA TYR A 102 11.16 6.06 4.05
C TYR A 102 11.00 7.02 2.86
N ARG A 103 9.82 7.02 2.22
CA ARG A 103 9.51 7.83 1.02
C ARG A 103 8.68 9.05 1.35
#